data_AF-A0A961WZB2-F1
#
_entry.id   AF-A0A961WZB2-F1
#
_cell.length_a   1.000
_cell.length_b   1.000
_cell.length_c   1.000
_cell.angle_alpha   90.00
_cell.angle_beta   90.00
_cell.angle_gamma   90.00
#
_symmetry.space_group_name_H-M   'P 1'
#
loop_
_entity.id
_entity.type
_entity.pdbx_description
1 polymer ?
#
loop_
_entity_poly.entity_id
_entity_poly.type
_entity_poly.pdbx_seq_one_letter_code
_entity_poly.pdbx_strand_id
1 'polypeptide(L)'
;VIPEICMGVALLLFFTRTGMMELSVHMVWPFNLANIIIAHVSFCFPFVAVVVRSRLVGFNRELEEASKDLGASEWQTFWSVIVPYMKPGIIAGALLAFTLSLDDFVITFFTSGPETVTFPVKVYSLVRRGVSPEINAASTVLIVITVVATVLAMKLQAPDKQSKG
;
A
#
# COMPACT_ATOMS: atom_id res chain seq x y z
N VAL A 1 -16.24 -10.63 -0.73
CA VAL A 1 -15.06 -10.47 0.17
C VAL A 1 -14.35 -11.81 0.19
N ILE A 2 -13.11 -11.87 -0.30
CA ILE A 2 -12.30 -13.10 -0.23
C ILE A 2 -11.64 -13.10 1.16
N PRO A 3 -11.72 -14.18 1.95
CA PRO A 3 -10.99 -14.26 3.21
C PRO A 3 -9.47 -14.14 2.97
N GLU A 4 -8.76 -13.37 3.80
CA GLU A 4 -7.32 -13.16 3.66
C GLU A 4 -6.52 -14.47 3.66
N ILE A 5 -6.95 -15.44 4.46
CA ILE A 5 -6.34 -16.78 4.51
C ILE A 5 -6.45 -17.47 3.15
N CYS A 6 -7.61 -17.39 2.48
CA CYS A 6 -7.80 -17.97 1.16
C CYS A 6 -6.89 -17.31 0.13
N MET A 7 -6.75 -15.98 0.18
CA MET A 7 -5.86 -15.25 -0.71
C MET A 7 -4.39 -15.58 -0.45
N GLY A 8 -3.96 -15.61 0.81
CA GLY A 8 -2.60 -15.96 1.21
C GLY A 8 -2.21 -17.37 0.76
N VAL A 9 -3.07 -18.37 1.02
CA VAL A 9 -2.84 -19.75 0.56
C VAL A 9 -2.83 -19.84 -0.98
N ALA A 10 -3.73 -19.15 -1.67
CA ALA A 10 -3.75 -19.15 -3.13
C ALA A 10 -2.47 -18.53 -3.73
N LEU A 11 -1.99 -17.42 -3.17
CA LEU A 11 -0.75 -16.76 -3.60
C LEU A 11 0.48 -17.60 -3.29
N LEU A 12 0.53 -18.26 -2.13
CA LEU A 12 1.58 -19.23 -1.83
C LEU A 12 1.64 -20.32 -2.91
N LEU A 13 0.51 -20.96 -3.19
CA LEU A 13 0.42 -22.02 -4.21
C LEU A 13 0.83 -21.50 -5.59
N PHE A 14 0.42 -20.28 -5.95
CA PHE A 14 0.80 -19.63 -7.19
C PHE A 14 2.32 -19.38 -7.27
N PHE A 15 2.93 -18.78 -6.25
CA PHE A 15 4.37 -18.48 -6.23
C PHE A 15 5.22 -19.74 -6.18
N THR A 16 4.78 -20.78 -5.45
CA THR A 16 5.47 -22.08 -5.45
C THR A 16 5.36 -22.75 -6.83
N ARG A 17 4.17 -22.77 -7.45
CA ARG A 17 3.96 -23.44 -8.74
C ARG A 17 4.68 -22.76 -9.90
N THR A 18 4.83 -21.45 -9.85
CA THR A 18 5.53 -20.65 -10.87
C THR A 18 7.04 -20.56 -10.64
N GLY A 19 7.55 -21.09 -9.53
CA GLY A 19 8.97 -20.97 -9.15
C GLY A 19 9.37 -19.58 -8.63
N MET A 20 8.42 -18.64 -8.51
CA MET A 20 8.69 -17.30 -7.97
C MET A 20 9.16 -17.34 -6.51
N MET A 21 8.70 -18.33 -5.74
CA MET A 21 9.16 -18.50 -4.35
C MET A 21 10.66 -18.76 -4.29
N GLU A 22 11.15 -19.70 -5.08
CA GLU A 22 12.57 -20.04 -5.17
C GLU A 22 13.39 -18.89 -5.76
N LEU A 23 12.90 -18.28 -6.85
CA LEU A 23 13.57 -17.18 -7.52
C LEU A 23 13.79 -15.99 -6.58
N SER A 24 12.77 -15.59 -5.81
CA SER A 24 12.84 -14.45 -4.90
C SER A 24 13.86 -14.65 -3.78
N VAL A 25 14.03 -15.87 -3.27
CA VAL A 25 14.93 -16.15 -2.13
C VAL A 25 16.40 -15.88 -2.48
N HIS A 26 16.79 -16.08 -3.75
CA HIS A 26 18.16 -15.84 -4.21
C HIS A 26 18.43 -14.39 -4.60
N MET A 27 17.42 -13.52 -4.60
CA MET A 27 17.60 -12.12 -4.96
C MET A 27 18.21 -11.32 -3.81
N VAL A 28 18.92 -10.25 -4.15
CA VAL A 28 19.42 -9.29 -3.17
C VAL A 28 18.29 -8.41 -2.68
N TRP A 29 18.35 -7.98 -1.42
CA TRP A 29 17.41 -7.00 -0.89
C TRP A 29 17.39 -5.72 -1.75
N PRO A 30 16.23 -5.13 -2.06
CA PRO A 30 14.88 -5.49 -1.59
C PRO A 30 14.12 -6.48 -2.49
N PHE A 31 14.74 -7.00 -3.56
CA PHE A 31 14.06 -7.85 -4.54
C PHE A 31 13.65 -9.21 -3.98
N ASN A 32 14.28 -9.68 -2.90
CA ASN A 32 13.82 -10.87 -2.18
C ASN A 32 12.42 -10.71 -1.55
N LEU A 33 11.95 -9.47 -1.36
CA LEU A 33 10.60 -9.15 -0.89
C LEU A 33 9.54 -9.18 -2.01
N ALA A 34 9.91 -9.49 -3.26
CA ALA A 34 9.01 -9.38 -4.41
C ALA A 34 7.67 -10.09 -4.23
N ASN A 35 7.66 -11.29 -3.65
CA ASN A 35 6.42 -12.06 -3.44
C ASN A 35 5.48 -11.36 -2.43
N ILE A 36 6.03 -10.84 -1.34
CA ILE A 36 5.30 -10.04 -0.37
C ILE A 36 4.76 -8.79 -1.04
N ILE A 37 5.59 -8.06 -1.80
CA ILE A 37 5.20 -6.83 -2.49
C ILE A 37 4.04 -7.11 -3.47
N ILE A 38 4.16 -8.13 -4.32
CA ILE A 38 3.12 -8.49 -5.29
C ILE A 38 1.81 -8.88 -4.59
N ALA A 39 1.90 -9.65 -3.51
CA ALA A 39 0.75 -10.05 -2.72
C ALA A 39 0.02 -8.84 -2.12
N HIS A 40 0.76 -7.92 -1.51
CA HIS A 40 0.24 -6.71 -0.90
C HIS A 40 -0.32 -5.72 -1.92
N VAL A 41 0.34 -5.56 -3.08
CA VAL A 41 -0.19 -4.77 -4.19
C VAL A 41 -1.53 -5.35 -4.64
N SER A 42 -1.62 -6.67 -4.84
CA SER A 42 -2.86 -7.32 -5.26
C SER A 42 -3.99 -7.15 -4.24
N PHE A 43 -3.66 -7.23 -2.95
CA PHE A 43 -4.62 -7.05 -1.86
C PHE A 43 -5.09 -5.60 -1.70
N CYS A 44 -4.15 -4.65 -1.73
CA CYS A 44 -4.42 -3.24 -1.49
C CYS A 44 -5.03 -2.53 -2.71
N PHE A 45 -4.78 -3.03 -3.93
CA PHE A 45 -5.23 -2.42 -5.18
C PHE A 45 -6.71 -1.99 -5.19
N PRO A 46 -7.70 -2.85 -4.86
CA PRO A 46 -9.10 -2.45 -4.87
C PRO A 46 -9.40 -1.30 -3.90
N PHE A 47 -8.76 -1.26 -2.73
CA PHE A 47 -8.95 -0.19 -1.75
C PHE A 47 -8.40 1.13 -2.26
N VAL A 48 -7.18 1.13 -2.82
CA VAL A 48 -6.56 2.31 -3.43
C VAL A 48 -7.40 2.81 -4.60
N ALA A 49 -7.86 1.90 -5.47
CA ALA A 49 -8.66 2.23 -6.64
C ALA A 49 -9.97 2.94 -6.25
N VAL A 50 -10.65 2.50 -5.19
CA VAL A 50 -11.87 3.17 -4.68
C VAL A 50 -11.56 4.58 -4.20
N VAL A 51 -10.48 4.77 -3.43
CA VAL A 51 -10.07 6.09 -2.91
C VAL A 51 -9.73 7.05 -4.06
N VAL A 52 -8.89 6.61 -5.00
CA VAL A 52 -8.49 7.43 -6.16
C VAL A 52 -9.69 7.74 -7.05
N ARG A 53 -10.57 6.75 -7.31
CA ARG A 53 -11.79 6.95 -8.10
C ARG A 53 -12.70 7.99 -7.47
N SER A 54 -12.88 7.97 -6.14
CA SER A 54 -13.72 8.96 -5.46
C SER A 54 -13.23 10.39 -5.68
N ARG A 55 -11.90 10.59 -5.80
CA ARG A 55 -11.32 11.89 -6.14
C ARG A 55 -11.59 12.28 -7.60
N LEU A 56 -11.48 11.32 -8.52
CA LEU A 56 -11.66 11.54 -9.95
C LEU A 56 -13.11 11.86 -10.33
N VAL A 57 -14.12 11.35 -9.59
CA VAL A 57 -15.54 11.63 -9.86
C VAL A 57 -15.87 13.14 -9.83
N GLY A 58 -15.14 13.93 -9.04
CA GLY A 58 -15.31 15.39 -8.99
C GLY A 58 -14.52 16.18 -10.04
N PHE A 59 -13.80 15.51 -10.95
CA PHE A 59 -12.94 16.19 -11.94
C PHE A 59 -13.77 16.87 -13.03
N ASN A 60 -13.52 18.16 -13.26
CA ASN A 60 -14.12 18.90 -14.37
C ASN A 60 -13.41 18.55 -15.69
N ARG A 61 -14.13 17.90 -16.61
CA ARG A 61 -13.60 17.49 -17.92
C ARG A 61 -13.23 18.68 -18.81
N GLU A 62 -13.79 19.86 -18.57
CA GLU A 62 -13.42 21.09 -19.29
C GLU A 62 -11.94 21.44 -19.11
N LEU A 63 -11.32 21.09 -17.97
CA LEU A 63 -9.87 21.29 -17.78
C LEU A 63 -9.02 20.39 -18.68
N GLU A 64 -9.51 19.19 -18.98
CA GLU A 64 -8.88 18.26 -19.91
C GLU A 64 -9.04 18.74 -21.36
N GLU A 65 -10.25 19.18 -21.72
CA GLU A 65 -10.57 19.73 -23.04
C GLU A 65 -9.77 21.00 -23.32
N ALA A 66 -9.70 21.94 -22.38
CA ALA A 66 -8.91 23.16 -22.51
C ALA A 66 -7.40 22.88 -22.68
N SER A 67 -6.87 21.85 -22.01
CA SER A 67 -5.49 21.42 -22.20
C SER A 67 -5.25 20.93 -23.63
N LYS A 68 -6.18 20.16 -24.19
CA LYS A 68 -6.13 19.68 -25.59
C LYS A 68 -6.30 20.81 -26.59
N ASP A 69 -7.15 21.79 -26.32
CA ASP A 69 -7.34 22.99 -27.15
C ASP A 69 -6.07 23.85 -27.24
N LEU A 70 -5.26 23.88 -26.18
CA LEU A 70 -3.93 24.52 -26.14
C LEU A 70 -2.84 23.70 -26.85
N GLY A 71 -3.20 22.58 -27.48
CA GLY A 71 -2.29 21.72 -28.25
C GLY A 71 -1.55 20.68 -27.42
N ALA A 72 -1.94 20.45 -26.16
CA ALA A 72 -1.32 19.40 -25.33
C ALA A 72 -1.77 18.00 -25.78
N SER A 73 -0.81 17.08 -25.87
CA SER A 73 -1.09 15.65 -26.07
C SER A 73 -1.79 15.02 -24.85
N GLU A 74 -2.40 13.85 -25.04
CA GLU A 74 -3.00 13.06 -23.94
C GLU A 74 -2.02 12.82 -22.79
N TRP A 75 -0.76 12.50 -23.11
CA TRP A 75 0.27 12.25 -22.11
C TRP A 75 0.62 13.50 -21.30
N GLN A 76 0.72 14.65 -21.96
CA GLN A 76 0.95 15.94 -21.30
C GLN A 76 -0.24 16.33 -20.43
N THR A 77 -1.47 16.16 -20.93
CA THR A 77 -2.70 16.45 -20.20
C THR A 77 -2.83 15.56 -18.95
N PHE A 78 -2.49 14.27 -19.07
CA PHE A 78 -2.48 13.34 -17.95
C PHE A 78 -1.53 13.80 -16.83
N TRP A 79 -0.26 14.06 -17.14
CA TRP A 79 0.73 14.42 -16.11
C TRP A 79 0.60 15.84 -15.58
N SER A 80 0.12 16.78 -16.39
CA SER A 80 0.05 18.21 -16.02
C SER A 80 -1.30 18.63 -15.43
N VAL A 81 -2.39 17.91 -15.76
CA VAL A 81 -3.75 18.26 -15.31
C VAL A 81 -4.34 17.17 -14.43
N ILE A 82 -4.41 15.93 -14.92
CA ILE A 82 -5.15 14.85 -14.25
C ILE A 82 -4.39 14.37 -12.99
N VAL A 83 -3.09 14.10 -13.09
CA VAL A 83 -2.27 13.62 -11.96
C VAL A 83 -2.21 14.64 -10.81
N PRO A 84 -1.93 15.95 -11.04
CA PRO A 84 -1.92 16.94 -9.97
C PRO A 84 -3.28 17.07 -9.28
N TYR A 85 -4.39 16.98 -10.05
CA TYR A 85 -5.74 17.00 -9.49
C TYR A 85 -6.03 15.77 -8.60
N MET A 86 -5.60 14.58 -9.04
CA MET A 86 -5.77 13.31 -8.31
C MET A 86 -4.76 13.13 -7.18
N LYS A 87 -3.66 13.91 -7.14
CA LYS A 87 -2.58 13.81 -6.14
C LYS A 87 -3.06 13.62 -4.70
N PRO A 88 -4.00 14.42 -4.14
CA PRO A 88 -4.49 14.18 -2.78
C PRO A 88 -5.16 12.80 -2.62
N GLY A 89 -5.90 12.33 -3.63
CA GLY A 89 -6.51 11.00 -3.63
C GLY A 89 -5.48 9.86 -3.75
N ILE A 90 -4.43 10.07 -4.55
CA ILE A 90 -3.32 9.11 -4.67
C ILE A 90 -2.57 8.99 -3.34
N ILE A 91 -2.28 10.11 -2.69
CA ILE A 91 -1.65 10.14 -1.36
C ILE A 91 -2.55 9.44 -0.33
N ALA A 92 -3.85 9.75 -0.31
CA ALA A 92 -4.82 9.09 0.57
C ALA A 92 -4.81 7.56 0.37
N GLY A 93 -4.87 7.10 -0.88
CA GLY A 93 -4.83 5.69 -1.23
C GLY A 93 -3.52 5.02 -0.83
N ALA A 94 -2.38 5.67 -1.06
CA ALA A 94 -1.07 5.16 -0.69
C ALA A 94 -0.95 4.93 0.84
N LEU A 95 -1.52 5.81 1.65
CA LEU A 95 -1.51 5.69 3.11
C LEU A 95 -2.43 4.58 3.61
N LEU A 96 -3.59 4.43 2.97
CA LEU A 96 -4.48 3.31 3.25
C LEU A 96 -3.76 1.98 2.95
N ALA A 97 -3.12 1.87 1.78
CA ALA A 97 -2.34 0.69 1.41
C ALA A 97 -1.17 0.44 2.38
N PHE A 98 -0.45 1.49 2.79
CA PHE A 98 0.61 1.39 3.79
C PHE A 98 0.09 0.86 5.13
N THR A 99 -1.05 1.39 5.59
CA THR A 99 -1.67 0.98 6.86
C THR A 99 -2.10 -0.48 6.80
N LEU A 100 -2.78 -0.89 5.72
CA LEU A 100 -3.20 -2.26 5.49
C LEU A 100 -2.00 -3.22 5.38
N SER A 101 -0.95 -2.79 4.71
CA SER A 101 0.25 -3.61 4.49
C SER A 101 1.06 -3.82 5.77
N LEU A 102 1.19 -2.78 6.60
CA LEU A 102 1.98 -2.82 7.82
C LEU A 102 1.34 -3.71 8.89
N ASP A 103 0.01 -3.76 8.96
CA ASP A 103 -0.75 -4.58 9.92
C ASP A 103 -1.03 -6.01 9.44
N ASP A 104 -0.85 -6.30 8.15
CA ASP A 104 -1.12 -7.64 7.63
C ASP A 104 -0.09 -8.67 8.11
N PHE A 105 -0.60 -9.66 8.83
CA PHE A 105 0.12 -10.88 9.17
C PHE A 105 -0.21 -12.03 8.20
N VAL A 106 -1.47 -12.18 7.79
CA VAL A 106 -1.96 -13.42 7.18
C VAL A 106 -1.38 -13.61 5.79
N ILE A 107 -1.51 -12.62 4.92
CA ILE A 107 -1.01 -12.71 3.53
C ILE A 107 0.52 -12.77 3.57
N THR A 108 1.13 -11.94 4.41
CA THR A 108 2.59 -11.91 4.60
C THR A 108 3.13 -13.26 5.07
N PHE A 109 2.48 -13.91 6.04
CA PHE A 109 2.91 -15.21 6.56
C PHE A 109 2.99 -16.27 5.45
N PHE A 110 2.01 -16.31 4.55
CA PHE A 110 2.00 -17.27 3.44
C PHE A 110 2.93 -16.90 2.28
N THR A 111 3.33 -15.63 2.15
CA THR A 111 4.13 -15.14 1.01
C THR A 111 5.57 -14.78 1.37
N SER A 112 5.92 -14.85 2.66
CA SER A 112 7.29 -14.68 3.16
C SER A 112 8.14 -15.91 2.91
N GLY A 113 9.42 -15.67 2.62
CA GLY A 113 10.48 -16.68 2.61
C GLY A 113 11.29 -16.71 3.91
N PRO A 114 12.25 -17.63 4.04
CA PRO A 114 13.04 -17.79 5.26
C PRO A 114 13.80 -16.53 5.70
N GLU A 115 14.31 -15.77 4.73
CA GLU A 115 15.13 -14.56 4.95
C GLU A 115 14.30 -13.26 4.85
N THR A 116 12.98 -13.35 4.70
CA THR A 116 12.09 -12.18 4.49
C THR A 116 11.02 -12.04 5.57
N VAL A 117 11.35 -12.44 6.80
CA VAL A 117 10.46 -12.35 7.96
C VAL A 117 10.19 -10.89 8.31
N THR A 118 8.95 -10.46 8.13
CA THR A 118 8.49 -9.12 8.51
C THR A 118 8.20 -9.02 10.01
N PHE A 119 8.02 -7.80 10.49
CA PHE A 119 7.74 -7.57 11.90
C PHE A 119 6.46 -8.26 12.39
N PRO A 120 5.28 -8.16 11.72
CA PRO A 120 4.07 -8.85 12.16
C PRO A 120 4.24 -10.38 12.27
N VAL A 121 4.93 -10.98 11.28
CA VAL A 121 5.24 -12.42 11.28
C VAL A 121 6.17 -12.78 12.44
N LYS A 122 7.18 -11.95 12.71
CA LYS A 122 8.11 -12.15 13.82
C LYS A 122 7.39 -12.06 15.18
N VAL A 123 6.56 -11.05 15.39
CA VAL A 123 5.80 -10.88 16.64
C VAL A 123 4.89 -12.07 16.88
N TYR A 124 4.12 -12.50 15.87
CA TYR A 124 3.23 -13.67 16.00
C TYR A 124 4.00 -14.93 16.40
N SER A 125 5.15 -15.18 15.77
CA SER A 125 6.01 -16.34 16.07
C SER A 125 6.55 -16.31 17.50
N LEU A 126 6.89 -15.13 18.01
CA LEU A 126 7.40 -14.96 19.37
C LEU A 126 6.30 -15.08 20.43
N VAL A 127 5.13 -14.49 20.20
CA VAL A 127 3.99 -14.59 21.14
C VAL A 127 3.59 -16.04 21.38
N ARG A 128 3.66 -16.90 20.35
CA ARG A 128 3.45 -18.35 20.50
C ARG A 128 4.46 -19.05 21.42
N ARG A 129 5.66 -18.49 21.60
CA ARG A 129 6.73 -19.01 22.46
C ARG A 129 6.76 -18.36 23.84
N GLY A 130 5.91 -17.37 24.08
CA GLY A 130 5.85 -16.56 25.29
C GLY A 130 6.07 -15.07 25.01
N VAL A 131 5.34 -14.21 25.72
CA VAL A 131 5.49 -12.74 25.60
C VAL A 131 6.71 -12.27 26.39
N SER A 132 7.56 -11.46 25.75
CA SER A 132 8.71 -10.82 26.39
C SER A 132 8.56 -9.30 26.38
N PRO A 133 9.16 -8.57 27.36
CA PRO A 133 9.10 -7.11 27.39
C PRO A 133 9.62 -6.44 26.12
N GLU A 134 10.60 -7.04 25.43
CA GLU A 134 11.15 -6.50 24.19
C GLU A 134 10.11 -6.45 23.06
N ILE A 135 9.21 -7.44 22.99
CA ILE A 135 8.14 -7.49 21.98
C ILE A 135 7.15 -6.35 22.21
N ASN A 136 6.76 -6.14 23.48
CA ASN A 136 5.84 -5.07 23.82
C ASN A 136 6.43 -3.69 23.49
N ALA A 137 7.72 -3.49 23.74
CA ALA A 137 8.43 -2.27 23.37
C ALA A 137 8.43 -2.06 21.84
N ALA A 138 8.80 -3.08 21.07
CA ALA A 138 8.87 -2.99 19.62
C ALA A 138 7.48 -2.75 18.98
N SER A 139 6.43 -3.43 19.47
CA SER A 139 5.05 -3.22 19.03
C SER A 139 4.57 -1.81 19.33
N THR A 140 4.91 -1.26 20.50
CA THR A 140 4.56 0.11 20.86
C THR A 140 5.22 1.12 19.92
N VAL A 141 6.51 0.95 19.62
CA VAL A 141 7.24 1.80 18.66
C VAL A 141 6.57 1.76 17.29
N LEU A 142 6.19 0.58 16.80
CA LEU A 142 5.54 0.44 15.51
C LEU A 142 4.16 1.12 15.46
N ILE A 143 3.36 0.96 16.52
CA ILE A 143 2.08 1.68 16.65
C ILE A 143 2.30 3.19 16.59
N VAL A 144 3.29 3.71 17.32
CA VAL A 144 3.62 5.14 17.32
C VAL A 144 4.03 5.61 15.93
N ILE A 145 4.89 4.86 15.22
CA ILE A 145 5.31 5.19 13.86
C ILE A 145 4.11 5.23 12.91
N THR A 146 3.23 4.22 12.96
CA THR A 146 2.03 4.16 12.10
C THR A 146 1.12 5.35 12.38
N VAL A 147 0.84 5.65 13.66
CA VAL A 147 0.01 6.80 14.04
C VAL A 147 0.61 8.11 13.54
N VAL A 148 1.92 8.33 13.74
CA VAL A 148 2.62 9.55 13.29
C VAL A 148 2.56 9.67 11.77
N ALA A 149 2.83 8.58 11.04
CA ALA A 149 2.77 8.56 9.58
C ALA A 149 1.36 8.89 9.06
N THR A 150 0.33 8.26 9.62
CA THR A 150 -1.06 8.52 9.25
C THR A 150 -1.46 9.97 9.56
N VAL A 151 -1.13 10.49 10.75
CA VAL A 151 -1.47 11.87 11.15
C VAL A 151 -0.76 12.91 10.28
N LEU A 152 0.55 12.77 10.04
CA LEU A 152 1.30 13.67 9.17
C LEU A 152 0.68 13.70 7.78
N ALA A 153 0.32 12.55 7.27
CA ALA A 153 -0.19 12.44 5.93
C ALA A 153 -1.64 12.93 5.81
N MET A 154 -2.47 12.81 6.86
CA MET A 154 -3.75 13.51 6.95
C MET A 154 -3.58 15.02 6.96
N LYS A 155 -2.57 15.55 7.67
CA LYS A 155 -2.29 17.00 7.68
C LYS A 155 -1.85 17.50 6.31
N LEU A 156 -1.05 16.73 5.56
CA LEU A 156 -0.66 17.07 4.19
C LEU A 156 -1.82 17.01 3.19
N GLN A 157 -2.87 16.26 3.50
CA GLN A 157 -4.09 16.16 2.71
C GLN A 157 -5.15 17.20 3.08
N ALA A 158 -5.02 17.88 4.23
CA ALA A 158 -5.98 18.88 4.64
C ALA A 158 -6.04 19.98 3.56
N PRO A 159 -7.19 20.18 2.90
CA PRO A 159 -7.30 21.18 1.85
C PRO A 159 -6.98 22.55 2.43
N ASP A 160 -6.21 23.32 1.68
CA ASP A 160 -5.90 24.71 2.00
C ASP A 160 -7.20 25.45 2.35
N LYS A 161 -7.26 26.07 3.53
CA LYS A 161 -8.37 26.93 3.92
C LYS A 161 -8.33 28.22 3.06
N GLN A 162 -8.80 28.16 1.82
CA GLN A 162 -9.18 29.31 0.99
C GLN A 162 -10.35 28.83 0.10
N SER A 163 -11.58 29.34 0.13
CA SER A 163 -12.10 30.68 0.38
C SER A 163 -13.43 30.59 1.15
N LYS A 164 -13.53 31.27 2.29
CA LYS A 164 -14.78 31.80 2.83
C LYS A 164 -14.47 33.24 3.23
N GLY A 165 -14.91 34.16 2.39
CA GLY A 165 -14.73 35.61 2.50
C GLY A 165 -14.93 36.24 1.15
#